data_AF-A0A964TKE4-F1
#
_entry.id   AF-A0A964TKE4-F1
#
_cell.length_a   1.000
_cell.length_b   1.000
_cell.length_c   1.000
_cell.angle_alpha   90.00
_cell.angle_beta   90.00
_cell.angle_gamma   90.00
#
_symmetry.space_group_name_H-M   'P 1'
#
loop_
_entity.id
_entity.type
_entity.pdbx_description
1 polymer ?
#
loop_
_entity_poly.entity_id
_entity_poly.type
_entity_poly.pdbx_seq_one_letter_code
_entity_poly.pdbx_strand_id
1 'polypeptide(L)'
;MTGWFADGLLVPAIALAALGWVVPRLLARIWPEGVLALLALAFAAAVAMTGVAMGFFLLLYLWQGVPLADLAAAGWGPLLRQLARLGLISALLWAPLLLLSVMGLPRRWRTRTW
;
A
#
# COMPACT_ATOMS: atom_id res chain seq x y z
N MET A 1 5.61 -29.73 4.81
CA MET A 1 4.53 -28.76 5.12
C MET A 1 5.03 -27.30 5.07
N THR A 2 5.89 -26.95 4.10
CA THR A 2 6.60 -25.66 4.06
C THR A 2 6.25 -24.79 2.84
N GLY A 3 5.60 -25.37 1.81
CA GLY A 3 5.25 -24.64 0.58
C GLY A 3 4.15 -23.57 0.72
N TRP A 4 3.38 -23.57 1.82
CA TRP A 4 2.25 -22.63 1.99
C TRP A 4 2.69 -21.20 2.34
N PHE A 5 3.87 -21.06 2.95
CA PHE A 5 4.42 -19.76 3.35
C PHE A 5 5.36 -19.16 2.31
N ALA A 6 5.99 -20.00 1.47
CA ALA A 6 6.96 -19.57 0.46
C ALA A 6 6.40 -19.55 -0.97
N ASP A 7 5.50 -20.48 -1.33
CA ASP A 7 4.88 -20.54 -2.68
C ASP A 7 3.49 -19.91 -2.73
N GLY A 8 2.93 -19.52 -1.57
CA GLY A 8 1.57 -19.04 -1.43
C GLY A 8 1.45 -17.51 -1.48
N LEU A 9 0.52 -17.01 -2.30
CA LEU A 9 0.07 -15.61 -2.36
C LEU A 9 -0.36 -15.01 -1.00
N LEU A 10 -0.50 -15.86 0.03
CA LEU A 10 -1.06 -15.56 1.34
C LEU A 10 -0.18 -14.63 2.17
N VAL A 11 1.14 -14.87 2.25
CA VAL A 11 2.06 -14.00 2.99
C VAL A 11 2.11 -12.60 2.36
N PRO A 12 2.29 -12.47 1.02
CA PRO A 12 2.10 -11.21 0.30
C PRO A 12 0.80 -10.47 0.62
N ALA A 13 -0.32 -11.19 0.60
CA ALA A 13 -1.63 -10.59 0.80
C ALA A 13 -1.82 -10.07 2.25
N ILE A 14 -1.42 -10.85 3.25
CA ILE A 14 -1.48 -10.46 4.65
C ILE A 14 -0.59 -9.25 4.92
N ALA A 15 0.63 -9.24 4.37
CA ALA A 15 1.55 -8.12 4.52
C ALA A 15 0.95 -6.82 3.96
N LEU A 16 0.41 -6.85 2.74
CA LEU A 16 -0.25 -5.68 2.14
C LEU A 16 -1.48 -5.23 2.93
N ALA A 17 -2.31 -6.16 3.40
CA ALA A 17 -3.48 -5.83 4.22
C ALA A 17 -3.07 -5.15 5.54
N ALA A 18 -2.05 -5.66 6.22
CA ALA A 18 -1.51 -5.07 7.45
C ALA A 18 -0.94 -3.67 7.20
N LEU A 19 -0.22 -3.47 6.08
CA LEU A 19 0.29 -2.17 5.68
C LEU A 19 -0.84 -1.17 5.39
N GLY A 20 -1.93 -1.62 4.75
CA GLY A 20 -3.14 -0.82 4.53
C GLY A 20 -3.68 -0.22 5.82
N TRP A 21 -3.57 -0.94 6.94
CA TRP A 21 -3.99 -0.45 8.25
C TRP A 21 -2.98 0.52 8.90
N VAL A 22 -1.68 0.21 8.79
CA VAL A 22 -0.61 0.94 9.49
C VAL A 22 -0.27 2.27 8.81
N VAL A 23 -0.14 2.28 7.49
CA VAL A 23 0.28 3.45 6.70
C VAL A 23 -0.57 4.71 6.98
N PRO A 24 -1.92 4.69 6.90
CA PRO A 24 -2.72 5.89 7.16
C PRO A 24 -2.55 6.40 8.60
N ARG A 25 -2.28 5.53 9.59
CA ARG A 25 -2.07 5.92 10.99
C ARG A 25 -0.74 6.60 11.21
N LEU A 26 0.31 6.15 10.52
CA LEU A 26 1.61 6.80 10.56
C LEU A 26 1.51 8.18 9.91
N LEU A 27 0.85 8.26 8.75
CA LEU A 27 0.67 9.50 8.01
C LEU A 27 -0.18 10.52 8.80
N ALA A 28 -1.22 10.04 9.51
CA ALA A 28 -2.09 10.88 10.34
C ALA A 28 -1.37 11.57 11.51
N ARG A 29 -0.20 11.10 11.94
CA ARG A 29 0.52 11.70 13.08
C ARG A 29 0.98 13.14 12.83
N ILE A 30 1.19 13.48 11.56
CA ILE A 30 1.67 14.79 11.12
C ILE A 30 0.63 15.55 10.30
N TRP A 31 -0.57 14.98 10.15
CA TRP A 31 -1.63 15.52 9.29
C TRP A 31 -2.59 16.39 10.11
N PRO A 32 -3.11 17.50 9.55
CA PRO A 32 -4.11 18.32 10.24
C PRO A 32 -5.43 17.57 10.49
N GLU A 33 -6.17 17.99 11.51
CA GLU A 33 -7.54 17.53 11.79
C GLU A 33 -8.55 18.21 10.83
N GLY A 34 -9.70 17.56 10.54
CA GLY A 34 -10.77 18.08 9.69
C GLY A 34 -11.20 17.12 8.57
N VAL A 35 -12.43 17.23 8.05
CA VAL A 35 -12.93 16.28 7.02
C VAL A 35 -12.18 16.42 5.71
N LEU A 36 -11.93 17.65 5.24
CA LEU A 36 -11.12 17.87 4.04
C LEU A 36 -9.70 17.34 4.19
N ALA A 37 -9.10 17.57 5.37
CA ALA A 37 -7.78 17.03 5.70
C ALA A 37 -7.80 15.50 5.72
N LEU A 38 -8.88 14.88 6.20
CA LEU A 38 -9.06 13.43 6.24
C LEU A 38 -9.22 12.81 4.85
N LEU A 39 -9.92 13.49 3.93
CA LEU A 39 -9.99 13.08 2.52
C LEU A 39 -8.62 13.17 1.85
N ALA A 40 -7.89 14.27 2.09
CA ALA A 40 -6.52 14.43 1.59
C ALA A 40 -5.58 13.36 2.17
N LEU A 41 -5.73 13.02 3.45
CA LEU A 41 -5.00 11.95 4.10
C LEU A 41 -5.31 10.59 3.47
N ALA A 42 -6.58 10.28 3.22
CA ALA A 42 -7.01 9.03 2.59
C ALA A 42 -6.39 8.89 1.19
N PHE A 43 -6.44 9.96 0.40
CA PHE A 43 -5.81 10.00 -0.92
C PHE A 43 -4.29 9.83 -0.84
N ALA A 44 -3.62 10.61 0.02
CA ALA A 44 -2.18 10.51 0.22
C ALA A 44 -1.75 9.12 0.69
N ALA A 45 -2.51 8.51 1.60
CA ALA A 45 -2.27 7.15 2.06
C ALA A 45 -2.48 6.12 0.94
N ALA A 46 -3.46 6.30 0.05
CA ALA A 46 -3.66 5.43 -1.11
C ALA A 46 -2.50 5.53 -2.13
N VAL A 47 -2.00 6.74 -2.37
CA VAL A 47 -0.80 6.96 -3.20
C VAL A 47 0.42 6.30 -2.57
N ALA A 48 0.63 6.50 -1.26
CA ALA A 48 1.71 5.86 -0.52
C ALA A 48 1.61 4.33 -0.56
N MET A 49 0.42 3.77 -0.35
CA MET A 49 0.17 2.33 -0.42
C MET A 49 0.43 1.77 -1.81
N THR A 50 0.12 2.51 -2.87
CA THR A 50 0.46 2.12 -4.24
C THR A 50 1.97 2.03 -4.40
N GLY A 51 2.72 3.03 -3.93
CA GLY A 51 4.19 3.00 -3.95
C GLY A 51 4.79 1.86 -3.12
N VAL A 52 4.24 1.60 -1.94
CA VAL A 52 4.63 0.46 -1.09
C VAL A 52 4.36 -0.88 -1.80
N ALA A 53 3.19 -1.03 -2.42
CA ALA A 53 2.85 -2.24 -3.16
C ALA A 53 3.76 -2.42 -4.39
N MET A 54 4.10 -1.35 -5.11
CA MET A 54 5.07 -1.39 -6.21
C MET A 54 6.43 -1.92 -5.74
N GLY A 55 6.96 -1.37 -4.63
CA GLY A 55 8.20 -1.82 -4.04
C GLY A 55 8.12 -3.28 -3.57
N PHE A 56 7.00 -3.65 -2.97
CA PHE A 56 6.76 -5.01 -2.51
C PHE A 56 6.74 -6.04 -3.65
N PHE A 57 6.03 -5.76 -4.76
CA PHE A 57 6.03 -6.63 -5.93
C PHE A 57 7.40 -6.68 -6.62
N LEU A 58 8.12 -5.56 -6.68
CA LEU A 58 9.49 -5.54 -7.20
C LEU A 58 10.39 -6.47 -6.37
N LEU A 59 10.34 -6.38 -5.04
CA LEU A 59 11.10 -7.26 -4.14
C LEU A 59 10.72 -8.73 -4.33
N LEU A 60 9.43 -9.04 -4.51
CA LEU A 60 8.98 -10.40 -4.80
C LEU A 60 9.55 -10.93 -6.12
N TYR A 61 9.58 -10.12 -7.18
CA TYR A 61 10.18 -10.54 -8.45
C TYR A 61 11.68 -10.80 -8.32
N LEU A 62 12.41 -9.94 -7.59
CA LEU A 62 13.84 -10.16 -7.33
C LEU A 62 14.07 -11.42 -6.50
N TRP A 63 13.23 -11.68 -5.50
CA TRP A 63 13.31 -12.90 -4.68
C TRP A 63 13.00 -14.15 -5.51
N GLN A 64 12.08 -14.08 -6.47
CA GLN A 64 11.81 -15.18 -7.42
C GLN A 64 12.95 -15.43 -8.41
N GLY A 65 14.05 -14.66 -8.33
CA GLY A 65 15.24 -14.84 -9.16
C GLY A 65 15.19 -14.12 -10.50
N VAL A 66 14.19 -13.24 -10.71
CA VAL A 66 14.11 -12.45 -11.94
C VAL A 66 15.12 -11.29 -11.86
N PRO A 67 16.11 -11.20 -12.76
CA PRO A 67 17.09 -10.12 -12.75
C PRO A 67 16.43 -8.76 -12.97
N LEU A 68 16.91 -7.73 -12.29
CA LEU A 68 16.42 -6.36 -12.47
C LEU A 68 16.61 -5.87 -13.92
N ALA A 69 17.69 -6.30 -14.58
CA ALA A 69 17.96 -5.99 -15.98
C ALA A 69 16.86 -6.53 -16.92
N ASP A 70 16.34 -7.73 -16.63
CA ASP A 70 15.28 -8.35 -17.41
C ASP A 70 13.93 -7.67 -17.16
N LEU A 71 13.65 -7.32 -15.90
CA LEU A 71 12.45 -6.54 -15.53
C LEU A 71 12.43 -5.16 -16.21
N ALA A 72 13.60 -4.55 -16.38
CA ALA A 72 13.77 -3.24 -17.01
C ALA A 72 14.12 -3.32 -18.50
N ALA A 73 14.07 -4.50 -19.14
CA ALA A 73 14.48 -4.69 -20.53
C ALA A 73 13.64 -3.85 -21.52
N ALA A 74 12.36 -3.65 -21.22
CA ALA A 74 11.45 -2.78 -21.98
C ALA A 74 11.59 -1.28 -21.59
N GLY A 75 12.47 -0.95 -20.65
CA GLY A 75 12.67 0.38 -20.08
C GLY A 75 11.97 0.60 -18.73
N TRP A 76 12.43 1.61 -17.99
CA TRP A 76 11.92 1.95 -16.66
C TRP A 76 10.46 2.42 -16.66
N GLY A 77 10.03 3.15 -17.70
CA GLY A 77 8.65 3.63 -17.82
C GLY A 77 7.61 2.49 -17.86
N PRO A 78 7.77 1.50 -18.76
CA PRO A 78 6.93 0.32 -18.79
C PRO A 78 6.94 -0.50 -17.49
N LEU A 79 8.11 -0.68 -16.87
CA LEU A 79 8.23 -1.37 -15.57
C LEU A 79 7.43 -0.66 -14.47
N LEU A 80 7.59 0.66 -14.33
CA LEU A 80 6.85 1.45 -13.34
C LEU A 80 5.34 1.38 -13.57
N ARG A 81 4.89 1.42 -14.83
CA ARG A 81 3.47 1.28 -15.17
C ARG A 81 2.92 -0.09 -14.80
N GLN A 82 3.69 -1.15 -15.08
CA GLN A 82 3.33 -2.52 -14.72
C GLN A 82 3.21 -2.68 -13.20
N LEU A 83 4.21 -2.21 -12.45
CA LEU A 83 4.20 -2.25 -10.99
C LEU A 83 3.05 -1.42 -10.40
N ALA A 84 2.78 -0.23 -10.95
CA ALA A 84 1.67 0.61 -10.51
C ALA A 84 0.32 -0.09 -10.72
N ARG A 85 0.14 -0.74 -11.88
CA ARG A 85 -1.06 -1.54 -12.16
C ARG A 85 -1.20 -2.71 -11.19
N LEU A 86 -0.12 -3.43 -10.87
CA LEU A 86 -0.14 -4.49 -9.85
C LEU A 86 -0.49 -3.95 -8.47
N GLY A 87 0.11 -2.81 -8.09
CA GLY A 87 -0.20 -2.11 -6.85
C GLY A 87 -1.67 -1.72 -6.74
N LEU A 88 -2.24 -1.18 -7.82
CA LEU A 88 -3.65 -0.81 -7.89
C LEU A 88 -4.59 -2.02 -7.86
N ILE A 89 -4.28 -3.12 -8.56
CA ILE A 89 -5.09 -4.35 -8.49
C ILE A 89 -5.07 -4.91 -7.07
N SER A 90 -3.90 -4.87 -6.41
CA SER A 90 -3.76 -5.30 -5.01
C SER A 90 -4.52 -4.42 -4.01
N ALA A 91 -5.06 -3.26 -4.43
CA ALA A 91 -5.89 -2.41 -3.59
C ALA A 91 -7.12 -3.14 -3.05
N LEU A 92 -7.59 -4.19 -3.71
CA LEU A 92 -8.63 -5.08 -3.19
C LEU A 92 -8.26 -5.67 -1.80
N LEU A 93 -6.97 -5.84 -1.52
CA LEU A 93 -6.46 -6.38 -0.27
C LEU A 93 -6.27 -5.30 0.79
N TRP A 94 -5.70 -4.15 0.42
CA TRP A 94 -5.28 -3.14 1.38
C TRP A 94 -6.22 -1.94 1.52
N ALA A 95 -6.99 -1.58 0.49
CA ALA A 95 -7.85 -0.41 0.51
C ALA A 95 -9.00 -0.49 1.53
N PRO A 96 -9.69 -1.63 1.73
CA PRO A 96 -10.72 -1.74 2.77
C PRO A 96 -10.14 -1.50 4.16
N LEU A 97 -8.95 -2.03 4.43
CA LEU A 97 -8.23 -1.86 5.70
C LEU A 97 -7.76 -0.43 5.90
N LEU A 98 -7.30 0.22 4.83
CA LEU A 98 -6.96 1.64 4.83
C LEU A 98 -8.17 2.51 5.15
N LEU A 99 -9.31 2.26 4.49
CA LEU A 99 -10.55 2.99 4.75
C LEU A 99 -11.03 2.80 6.20
N LEU A 100 -11.06 1.56 6.70
CA LEU A 100 -11.40 1.27 8.10
C LEU A 100 -10.46 2.00 9.07
N SER A 101 -9.17 2.05 8.75
CA SER A 101 -8.17 2.73 9.57
C SER A 101 -8.37 4.25 9.57
N VAL A 102 -8.67 4.85 8.42
CA VAL A 102 -8.95 6.29 8.28
C VAL A 102 -10.27 6.67 8.97
N MET A 103 -11.33 5.89 8.79
CA MET A 103 -12.64 6.13 9.44
C MET A 103 -12.57 6.10 10.98
N GLY A 104 -11.58 5.41 11.54
CA GLY A 104 -11.35 5.39 12.99
C GLY A 104 -10.64 6.63 13.56
N LEU A 105 -10.06 7.49 12.72
CA LEU A 105 -9.25 8.63 13.16
C LEU A 105 -10.04 9.76 13.85
N PRO A 106 -11.27 10.14 13.42
CA PRO A 106 -12.03 11.22 14.05
C PRO A 106 -12.28 11.04 15.55
N ARG A 107 -12.28 9.78 16.04
CA ARG A 107 -12.43 9.46 17.47
C ARG A 107 -11.30 10.03 18.35
N ARG A 108 -10.19 10.47 17.75
CA ARG A 108 -9.00 10.98 18.45
C ARG A 108 -8.81 12.48 18.29
N TRP A 109 -9.68 13.16 17.54
CA TRP A 109 -9.54 14.60 17.31
C TRP A 109 -9.72 15.37 18.60
N ARG A 110 -8.78 16.28 18.87
CA ARG A 110 -8.83 17.16 20.05
C ARG A 110 -9.56 18.46 19.74
N THR A 111 -9.50 18.89 18.48
CA THR A 111 -10.10 20.13 18.00
C THR A 111 -11.36 19.82 17.22
N ARG A 112 -12.42 20.63 17.41
CA ARG A 112 -13.63 20.53 16.57
C ARG A 112 -13.38 21.24 15.25
N THR A 113 -12.90 20.48 14.27
CA THR A 113 -12.72 20.91 12.88
C THR A 113 -13.74 20.19 12.01
N TRP A 114 -14.54 20.93 11.25
CA TRP A 114 -15.48 20.40 10.26
C TRP A 114 -14.75 20.08 8.96
#